data_AF-A0A9X0CVR6-F1
#
_entry.id   AF-A0A9X0CVR6-F1
#
_cell.length_a   1.000
_cell.length_b   1.000
_cell.length_c   1.000
_cell.angle_alpha   90.00
_cell.angle_beta   90.00
_cell.angle_gamma   90.00
#
_symmetry.space_group_name_H-M   'P 1'
#
loop_
_entity.id
_entity.type
_entity.pdbx_description
1 polymer ?
#
loop_
_entity_poly.entity_id
_entity_poly.type
_entity_poly.pdbx_seq_one_letter_code
_entity_poly.pdbx_strand_id
1 'polypeptide(L)'
;MAVLQLTSTIFAVAFILLCSVPYVNLSDSGGYSPGYSVPKGVNGGVACVACTAVVALTEQLSVVHNETFVDAYEKLCNVLPSPYRNACVSLGEFYIPQIIKLITAEVTADIICHAIDLCYRKKGQPFCHAFPPKKDFQNSVSQAREEVAAAKRFHESESVVNLKGPAFDPCTLQGVKEVCELFNKVFTNDLPLIDLDNDTYSASVESWRGTSWRGRDCDDINQLSHPGAKSKDWDVVL
;
A
#
# COMPACT_ATOMS: atom_id res chain seq x y z
N MET A 1 -41.77 13.17 -30.02
CA MET A 1 -40.79 14.17 -29.51
C MET A 1 -41.04 14.60 -28.05
N ALA A 2 -41.96 14.00 -27.29
CA ALA A 2 -42.18 14.37 -25.89
C ALA A 2 -41.43 13.49 -24.85
N VAL A 3 -40.85 12.36 -25.26
CA VAL A 3 -40.20 11.39 -24.34
C VAL A 3 -38.76 11.79 -23.98
N LEU A 4 -38.07 12.58 -24.83
CA LEU A 4 -36.68 13.02 -24.60
C LEU A 4 -36.54 14.23 -23.66
N GLN A 5 -37.62 14.96 -23.35
CA GLN A 5 -37.57 16.09 -22.40
C GLN A 5 -37.80 15.67 -20.95
N LEU A 6 -38.42 14.52 -20.71
CA LEU A 6 -38.68 14.00 -19.36
C LEU A 6 -37.45 13.33 -18.72
N THR A 7 -36.51 12.80 -19.51
CA THR A 7 -35.31 12.14 -18.98
C THR A 7 -34.24 13.13 -18.51
N SER A 8 -34.16 14.31 -19.13
CA SER A 8 -33.20 15.37 -18.79
C SER A 8 -33.57 16.10 -17.48
N THR A 9 -34.87 16.31 -17.22
CA THR A 9 -35.33 16.95 -15.99
C THR A 9 -35.24 16.02 -14.78
N ILE A 10 -35.48 14.71 -14.95
CA ILE A 10 -35.32 13.72 -13.88
C ILE A 10 -33.85 13.60 -13.44
N PHE A 11 -32.90 13.61 -14.38
CA PHE A 11 -31.45 13.60 -14.06
C PHE A 11 -31.00 14.87 -13.34
N ALA A 12 -31.50 16.05 -13.74
CA ALA A 12 -31.16 17.31 -13.08
C ALA A 12 -31.71 17.37 -11.63
N VAL A 13 -32.92 16.86 -11.38
CA VAL A 13 -33.53 16.83 -10.04
C VAL A 13 -32.84 15.81 -9.13
N ALA A 14 -32.40 14.66 -9.67
CA ALA A 14 -31.60 13.69 -8.91
C ALA A 14 -30.22 14.24 -8.50
N PHE A 15 -29.57 15.01 -9.37
CA PHE A 15 -28.28 15.66 -9.05
C PHE A 15 -28.43 16.77 -8.00
N ILE A 16 -29.52 17.54 -8.05
CA ILE A 16 -29.83 18.60 -7.06
C ILE A 16 -30.22 18.01 -5.69
N LEU A 17 -30.92 16.86 -5.67
CA LEU A 17 -31.25 16.15 -4.43
C LEU A 17 -30.04 15.47 -3.79
N LEU A 18 -29.05 15.03 -4.58
CA LEU A 18 -27.78 14.51 -4.04
C LEU A 18 -26.86 15.60 -3.49
N CYS A 19 -26.98 16.84 -3.96
CA CYS A 19 -26.20 17.99 -3.46
C CYS A 19 -26.81 18.70 -2.23
N SER A 20 -28.04 18.35 -1.84
CA SER A 20 -28.76 19.00 -0.72
C SER A 20 -28.89 18.11 0.53
N VAL A 21 -28.32 16.91 0.51
CA VAL A 21 -28.06 16.17 1.76
C VAL A 21 -26.92 16.91 2.47
N PRO A 22 -27.10 17.43 3.69
CA PRO A 22 -25.96 17.89 4.46
C PRO A 22 -25.01 16.71 4.57
N TYR A 23 -23.80 16.85 4.02
CA TYR A 23 -22.70 15.95 4.31
C TYR A 23 -22.72 15.71 5.81
N VAL A 24 -23.05 14.49 6.20
CA VAL A 24 -22.81 14.04 7.56
C VAL A 24 -21.31 14.20 7.69
N ASN A 25 -20.88 15.24 8.40
CA ASN A 25 -19.53 15.31 8.91
C ASN A 25 -19.37 14.03 9.71
N LEU A 26 -18.66 13.07 9.12
CA LEU A 26 -18.15 11.94 9.86
C LEU A 26 -17.18 12.58 10.84
N SER A 27 -17.70 12.88 12.02
CA SER A 27 -16.97 13.43 13.14
C SER A 27 -15.74 12.57 13.28
N ASP A 28 -14.61 13.22 13.02
CA ASP A 28 -13.26 12.81 13.34
C ASP A 28 -13.29 12.28 14.78
N SER A 29 -13.48 10.97 14.88
CA SER A 29 -13.18 10.25 16.10
C SER A 29 -11.68 10.22 16.08
N GLY A 30 -11.06 11.15 16.83
CA GLY A 30 -9.63 11.19 17.08
C GLY A 30 -9.17 9.83 17.59
N GLY A 31 -8.93 8.94 16.63
CA GLY A 31 -8.45 7.60 16.80
C GLY A 31 -6.95 7.73 16.82
N TYR A 32 -6.39 7.53 18.01
CA TYR A 32 -5.01 7.16 18.19
C TYR A 32 -4.68 6.00 17.22
N SER A 33 -4.24 6.32 16.01
CA SER A 33 -3.71 5.33 15.09
C SER A 33 -2.37 4.92 15.69
N PRO A 34 -2.18 3.66 16.13
CA PRO A 34 -0.84 3.20 16.43
C PRO A 34 -0.11 3.28 15.09
N GLY A 35 0.77 4.27 14.93
CA GLY A 35 1.38 4.59 13.64
C GLY A 35 1.98 3.34 13.02
N TYR A 36 1.34 2.84 11.96
CA TYR A 36 1.76 1.64 11.24
C TYR A 36 2.86 2.04 10.25
N SER A 37 3.96 2.56 10.77
CA SER A 37 5.15 2.70 9.95
C SER A 37 5.62 1.30 9.56
N VAL A 38 5.77 1.04 8.26
CA VAL A 38 6.44 -0.16 7.73
C VAL A 38 7.64 -0.48 8.61
N PRO A 39 7.76 -1.69 9.20
CA PRO A 39 8.81 -2.00 10.16
C PRO A 39 10.18 -1.60 9.61
N LYS A 40 10.79 -0.57 10.22
CA LYS A 40 12.07 -0.05 9.77
C LYS A 40 13.17 -1.04 10.14
N GLY A 41 13.41 -1.99 9.24
CA GLY A 41 14.53 -2.92 9.35
C GLY A 41 15.88 -2.21 9.26
N VAL A 42 16.97 -2.95 9.44
CA VAL A 42 18.32 -2.40 9.26
C VAL A 42 18.43 -1.79 7.86
N ASN A 43 18.87 -0.53 7.79
CA ASN A 43 19.00 0.25 6.55
C ASN A 43 17.74 0.37 5.68
N GLY A 44 16.55 0.30 6.29
CA GLY A 44 15.26 0.38 5.61
C GLY A 44 14.57 -0.97 5.41
N GLY A 45 15.30 -2.09 5.57
CA GLY A 45 14.73 -3.43 5.56
C GLY A 45 13.90 -3.74 4.32
N VAL A 46 12.69 -4.27 4.53
CA VAL A 46 11.77 -4.67 3.45
C VAL A 46 11.41 -3.48 2.55
N ALA A 47 11.22 -2.28 3.10
CA ALA A 47 10.89 -1.10 2.30
C ALA A 47 12.03 -0.73 1.34
N CYS A 48 13.28 -0.81 1.79
CA CYS A 48 14.46 -0.53 0.96
C CYS A 48 14.59 -1.55 -0.18
N VAL A 49 14.45 -2.85 0.14
CA VAL A 49 14.53 -3.92 -0.86
C VAL A 49 13.37 -3.81 -1.86
N ALA A 50 12.15 -3.58 -1.38
CA ALA A 50 10.98 -3.43 -2.24
C ALA A 50 11.11 -2.22 -3.17
N CYS A 51 11.53 -1.06 -2.66
CA CYS A 51 11.79 0.12 -3.48
C CYS A 51 12.83 -0.20 -4.56
N THR A 52 13.98 -0.76 -4.17
CA THR A 52 15.08 -1.02 -5.10
C THR A 52 14.66 -2.01 -6.18
N ALA A 53 13.94 -3.06 -5.81
CA ALA A 53 13.44 -4.06 -6.74
C ALA A 53 12.39 -3.50 -7.69
N VAL A 54 11.40 -2.77 -7.18
CA VAL A 54 10.33 -2.19 -8.02
C VAL A 54 10.90 -1.19 -9.01
N VAL A 55 11.73 -0.24 -8.56
CA VAL A 55 12.34 0.75 -9.46
C VAL A 55 13.19 0.06 -10.52
N ALA A 56 14.05 -0.89 -10.15
CA ALA A 56 14.89 -1.61 -11.10
C ALA A 56 14.10 -2.48 -12.08
N LEU A 57 13.03 -3.15 -11.63
CA LEU A 57 12.16 -3.94 -12.49
C LEU A 57 11.40 -3.05 -13.47
N THR A 58 10.89 -1.91 -13.02
CA THR A 58 10.21 -0.95 -13.88
C THR A 58 11.16 -0.34 -14.92
N GLU A 59 12.39 0.02 -14.53
CA GLU A 59 13.43 0.48 -15.47
C GLU A 59 13.75 -0.58 -16.53
N GLN A 60 13.88 -1.85 -16.12
CA GLN A 60 14.11 -2.94 -17.08
C GLN A 60 12.92 -3.13 -18.01
N LEU A 61 11.70 -3.08 -17.46
CA LEU A 61 10.47 -3.23 -18.24
C LEU A 61 10.31 -2.08 -19.25
N SER A 62 10.65 -0.85 -18.88
CA SER A 62 10.60 0.31 -19.77
C SER A 62 11.59 0.18 -20.93
N VAL A 63 12.78 -0.37 -20.68
CA VAL A 63 13.77 -0.66 -21.73
C VAL A 63 13.31 -1.80 -22.64
N VAL A 64 12.80 -2.90 -22.08
CA VAL A 64 12.36 -4.08 -22.85
C VAL A 64 11.17 -3.75 -23.76
N HIS A 65 10.23 -2.94 -23.29
CA HIS A 65 9.04 -2.56 -24.06
C HIS A 65 9.18 -1.23 -24.81
N ASN A 66 10.32 -0.54 -24.68
CA ASN A 66 10.58 0.77 -25.28
C ASN A 66 9.45 1.78 -24.99
N GLU A 67 9.16 1.95 -23.71
CA GLU A 67 8.10 2.84 -23.20
C GLU A 67 8.60 3.71 -22.06
N THR A 68 7.76 4.65 -21.60
CA THR A 68 8.14 5.50 -20.47
C THR A 68 8.15 4.69 -19.17
N PHE A 69 8.92 5.15 -18.18
CA PHE A 69 8.91 4.52 -16.85
C PHE A 69 7.50 4.50 -16.24
N VAL A 70 6.67 5.52 -16.50
CA VAL A 70 5.30 5.61 -16.00
C VAL A 70 4.42 4.52 -16.60
N ASP A 71 4.48 4.34 -17.92
CA ASP A 71 3.71 3.30 -18.63
C ASP A 71 4.15 1.89 -18.20
N ALA A 72 5.46 1.68 -18.05
CA ALA A 72 6.01 0.43 -17.52
C ALA A 72 5.56 0.17 -16.08
N TYR A 73 5.51 1.20 -15.23
CA TYR A 73 5.01 1.06 -13.86
C TYR A 73 3.53 0.69 -13.83
N GLU A 74 2.71 1.32 -14.67
CA GLU A 74 1.29 0.98 -14.79
C GLU A 74 1.11 -0.48 -15.23
N LYS A 75 1.88 -0.93 -16.22
CA LYS A 75 1.88 -2.35 -16.63
C LYS A 75 2.27 -3.28 -15.48
N LEU A 76 3.32 -2.94 -14.72
CA LEU A 76 3.72 -3.72 -13.54
C LEU A 76 2.56 -3.83 -12.55
N CYS A 77 1.87 -2.74 -12.25
CA CYS A 77 0.72 -2.76 -11.35
C CYS A 77 -0.46 -3.56 -11.90
N ASN A 78 -0.69 -3.54 -13.22
CA ASN A 78 -1.79 -4.27 -13.86
C ASN A 78 -1.59 -5.80 -13.86
N VAL A 79 -0.38 -6.30 -13.61
CA VAL A 79 -0.11 -7.74 -13.41
C VAL A 79 -0.56 -8.20 -12.01
N LEU A 80 -0.68 -7.29 -11.05
CA LEU A 80 -1.05 -7.63 -9.68
C LEU A 80 -2.58 -7.81 -9.55
N PRO A 81 -3.05 -8.76 -8.73
CA PRO A 81 -4.47 -8.88 -8.43
C PRO A 81 -4.91 -7.80 -7.43
N SER A 82 -6.22 -7.55 -7.37
CA SER A 82 -6.83 -6.75 -6.28
C SER A 82 -6.64 -7.47 -4.94
N PRO A 83 -6.35 -6.76 -3.82
CA PRO A 83 -6.23 -5.30 -3.66
C PRO A 83 -4.86 -4.71 -4.00
N TYR A 84 -3.84 -5.54 -4.26
CA TYR A 84 -2.45 -5.09 -4.45
C TYR A 84 -2.25 -4.17 -5.65
N ARG A 85 -3.04 -4.35 -6.73
CA ARG A 85 -3.05 -3.44 -7.88
C ARG A 85 -3.33 -1.99 -7.44
N ASN A 86 -4.35 -1.78 -6.62
CA ASN A 86 -4.75 -0.44 -6.19
C ASN A 86 -3.66 0.19 -5.33
N ALA A 87 -3.10 -0.58 -4.39
CA ALA A 87 -1.96 -0.13 -3.59
C ALA A 87 -0.74 0.24 -4.46
N CYS A 88 -0.44 -0.56 -5.49
CA CYS A 88 0.66 -0.29 -6.43
C CYS A 88 0.45 1.03 -7.17
N VAL A 89 -0.75 1.26 -7.73
CA VAL A 89 -1.08 2.49 -8.44
C VAL A 89 -0.95 3.70 -7.51
N SER A 90 -1.55 3.65 -6.31
CA SER A 90 -1.51 4.77 -5.35
C SER A 90 -0.09 5.07 -4.84
N LEU A 91 0.76 4.06 -4.67
CA LEU A 91 2.18 4.28 -4.36
C LEU A 91 2.91 4.96 -5.52
N GLY A 92 2.59 4.60 -6.75
CA GLY A 92 3.17 5.21 -7.95
C GLY A 92 2.80 6.68 -8.08
N GLU A 93 1.51 6.99 -7.93
CA GLU A 93 0.99 8.36 -7.95
C GLU A 93 1.68 9.27 -6.91
N PHE A 94 2.04 8.70 -5.77
CA PHE A 94 2.77 9.43 -4.74
C PHE A 94 4.28 9.57 -5.04
N TYR A 95 4.97 8.47 -5.36
CA TYR A 95 6.44 8.46 -5.44
C TYR A 95 7.00 8.87 -6.79
N ILE A 96 6.37 8.46 -7.90
CA ILE A 96 6.92 8.68 -9.26
C ILE A 96 7.19 10.16 -9.53
N PRO A 97 6.28 11.11 -9.23
CA PRO A 97 6.55 12.52 -9.50
C PRO A 97 7.76 13.07 -8.73
N GLN A 98 8.09 12.46 -7.58
CA GLN A 98 9.25 12.85 -6.77
C GLN A 98 10.58 12.33 -7.35
N ILE A 99 10.56 11.21 -8.08
CA ILE A 99 11.77 10.50 -8.53
C ILE A 99 11.96 10.50 -10.05
N ILE A 100 10.97 10.92 -10.85
CA ILE A 100 11.00 10.80 -12.32
C ILE A 100 12.23 11.46 -12.94
N LYS A 101 12.68 12.59 -12.39
CA LYS A 101 13.90 13.27 -12.85
C LYS A 101 15.17 12.47 -12.59
N LEU A 102 15.23 11.73 -11.48
CA LEU A 102 16.36 10.85 -11.17
C LEU A 102 16.40 9.67 -12.15
N ILE A 103 15.22 9.13 -12.48
CA ILE A 103 15.08 8.05 -13.47
C ILE A 103 15.57 8.53 -14.84
N THR A 104 15.12 9.70 -15.29
CA THR A 104 15.60 10.30 -16.56
C THR A 104 17.09 10.62 -16.56
N ALA A 105 17.67 10.88 -15.39
CA ALA A 105 19.10 11.10 -15.21
C ALA A 105 19.93 9.79 -15.10
N GLU A 106 19.31 8.62 -15.32
CA GLU A 106 19.94 7.29 -15.25
C GLU A 106 20.63 7.02 -13.91
N VAL A 107 20.03 7.53 -12.83
CA VAL A 107 20.45 7.25 -11.46
C VAL A 107 20.00 5.85 -11.09
N THR A 108 20.86 5.06 -10.43
CA THR A 108 20.51 3.68 -10.07
C THR A 108 19.41 3.62 -9.00
N ALA A 109 18.59 2.57 -9.06
CA ALA A 109 17.46 2.36 -8.16
C ALA A 109 17.80 2.49 -6.66
N ASP A 110 18.96 1.98 -6.23
CA ASP A 110 19.40 2.11 -4.83
C ASP A 110 19.64 3.57 -4.42
N ILE A 111 20.27 4.38 -5.26
CA ILE A 111 20.44 5.82 -5.01
C ILE A 111 19.08 6.52 -4.94
N ILE A 112 18.17 6.20 -5.85
CA ILE A 112 16.79 6.74 -5.84
C ILE A 112 16.10 6.40 -4.52
N CYS A 113 16.19 5.15 -4.06
CA CYS A 113 15.56 4.69 -2.83
C CYS A 113 16.17 5.30 -1.55
N HIS A 114 17.47 5.63 -1.56
CA HIS A 114 18.08 6.45 -0.49
C HIS A 114 17.66 7.92 -0.56
N ALA A 115 17.35 8.44 -1.75
CA ALA A 115 16.92 9.83 -1.93
C ALA A 115 15.51 10.09 -1.39
N ILE A 116 14.62 9.08 -1.42
CA ILE A 116 13.27 9.14 -0.84
C ILE A 116 13.18 8.52 0.56
N ASP A 117 14.32 8.22 1.20
CA ASP A 117 14.45 7.68 2.56
C ASP A 117 13.77 6.31 2.82
N LEU A 118 13.44 5.55 1.77
CA LEU A 118 13.02 4.14 1.91
C LEU A 118 14.21 3.23 2.21
N CYS A 119 15.39 3.60 1.69
CA CYS A 119 16.67 3.12 2.16
C CYS A 119 17.31 4.20 3.03
N TYR A 120 17.97 3.81 4.12
CA TYR A 120 18.73 4.75 4.94
C TYR A 120 20.01 4.12 5.47
N ARG A 121 20.99 4.95 5.81
CA ARG A 121 22.24 4.49 6.42
C ARG A 121 22.21 4.79 7.92
N LYS A 122 22.28 3.77 8.77
CA LYS A 122 22.52 3.98 10.21
C LYS A 122 23.92 4.56 10.44
N LYS A 123 24.06 5.46 11.42
CA LYS A 123 25.36 6.05 11.76
C LYS A 123 26.36 4.94 12.11
N GLY A 124 27.54 4.96 11.48
CA GLY A 124 28.58 3.95 11.67
C GLY A 124 28.42 2.68 10.82
N GLN A 125 27.40 2.59 9.96
CA GLN A 125 27.26 1.50 8.99
C GLN A 125 27.60 1.97 7.57
N PRO A 126 28.08 1.07 6.68
CA PRO A 126 28.26 1.40 5.27
C PRO A 126 26.91 1.62 4.59
N PHE A 127 26.93 2.28 3.43
CA PHE A 127 25.76 2.31 2.56
C PHE A 127 25.50 0.91 2.00
N CYS A 128 24.24 0.47 2.02
CA CYS A 128 23.78 -0.67 1.24
C CYS A 128 23.41 -0.21 -0.17
N HIS A 129 23.96 -0.89 -1.17
CA HIS A 129 23.67 -0.64 -2.59
C HIS A 129 23.60 -1.99 -3.30
N ALA A 130 22.68 -2.12 -4.25
CA ALA A 130 22.46 -3.34 -5.03
C ALA A 130 23.23 -3.30 -6.36
N PHE A 131 23.49 -2.10 -6.87
CA PHE A 131 24.14 -1.87 -8.15
C PHE A 131 25.57 -1.32 -7.95
N PRO A 132 26.52 -1.63 -8.84
CA PRO A 132 27.86 -1.06 -8.78
C PRO A 132 27.82 0.48 -8.93
N PRO A 133 28.40 1.24 -8.00
CA PRO A 133 28.39 2.69 -8.07
C PRO A 133 29.31 3.19 -9.20
N LYS A 134 28.78 4.05 -10.08
CA LYS A 134 29.57 4.70 -11.15
C LYS A 134 30.45 5.86 -10.63
N LYS A 135 30.06 6.46 -9.50
CA LYS A 135 30.70 7.62 -8.84
C LYS A 135 30.71 7.38 -7.33
N ASP A 136 31.23 8.33 -6.56
CA ASP A 136 31.08 8.31 -5.11
C ASP A 136 29.59 8.24 -4.71
N PHE A 137 29.21 7.13 -4.07
CA PHE A 137 27.81 6.82 -3.77
C PHE A 137 27.19 7.84 -2.81
N GLN A 138 27.96 8.31 -1.83
CA GLN A 138 27.46 9.27 -0.85
C GLN A 138 27.13 10.61 -1.53
N ASN A 139 27.99 11.10 -2.41
CA ASN A 139 27.76 12.31 -3.17
C ASN A 139 26.55 12.17 -4.10
N SER A 140 26.40 11.02 -4.77
CA SER A 140 25.23 10.77 -5.62
C SER A 140 23.92 10.75 -4.83
N VAL A 141 23.91 10.14 -3.64
CA VAL A 141 22.73 10.18 -2.74
C VAL A 141 22.43 11.61 -2.30
N SER A 142 23.44 12.40 -1.91
CA SER A 142 23.24 13.80 -1.53
C SER A 142 22.64 14.63 -2.67
N GLN A 143 23.18 14.50 -3.88
CA GLN A 143 22.66 15.18 -5.06
C GLN A 143 21.22 14.75 -5.39
N ALA A 144 20.92 13.45 -5.32
CA ALA A 144 19.59 12.93 -5.58
C ALA A 144 18.56 13.45 -4.55
N ARG A 145 18.95 13.57 -3.27
CA ARG A 145 18.10 14.15 -2.22
C ARG A 145 17.74 15.60 -2.48
N GLU A 146 18.68 16.40 -3.00
CA GLU A 146 18.42 17.79 -3.37
C GLU A 146 17.38 17.88 -4.48
N GLU A 147 17.45 17.01 -5.49
CA GLU A 147 16.48 16.98 -6.59
C GLU A 147 15.08 16.53 -6.11
N VAL A 148 15.01 15.51 -5.26
CA VAL A 148 13.75 15.08 -4.63
C VAL A 148 13.15 16.19 -3.76
N ALA A 149 13.98 16.89 -2.98
CA ALA A 149 13.53 18.02 -2.16
C ALA A 149 13.01 19.17 -3.02
N ALA A 150 13.60 19.41 -4.19
CA ALA A 150 13.08 20.37 -5.15
C ALA A 150 11.71 19.93 -5.70
N ALA A 151 11.56 18.65 -6.10
CA ALA A 151 10.31 18.10 -6.62
C ALA A 151 9.16 18.17 -5.59
N LYS A 152 9.42 17.84 -4.32
CA LYS A 152 8.43 17.90 -3.22
C LYS A 152 7.83 19.30 -3.05
N ARG A 153 8.64 20.36 -3.17
CA ARG A 153 8.17 21.75 -3.04
C ARG A 153 7.14 22.15 -4.09
N PHE A 154 7.17 21.54 -5.27
CA PHE A 154 6.18 21.80 -6.33
C PHE A 154 4.85 21.06 -6.07
N HIS A 155 4.88 19.85 -5.52
CA HIS A 155 3.67 19.06 -5.23
C HIS A 155 2.95 19.43 -3.93
N GLU A 156 3.67 20.04 -2.97
CA GLU A 156 3.07 20.57 -1.73
C GLU A 156 2.16 21.80 -2.01
N SER A 157 2.21 22.36 -3.23
CA SER A 157 1.31 23.43 -3.69
C SER A 157 -0.10 22.94 -4.08
N GLU A 158 -0.31 21.64 -4.29
CA GLU A 158 -1.54 21.08 -4.87
C GLU A 158 -2.26 20.07 -3.94
N SER A 159 -1.59 19.62 -2.86
CA SER A 159 -2.12 18.62 -1.93
C SER A 159 -2.25 19.19 -0.51
N VAL A 160 -3.46 19.08 0.07
CA VAL A 160 -3.78 19.45 1.47
C VAL A 160 -3.23 18.39 2.44
N VAL A 161 -1.97 17.96 2.27
CA VAL A 161 -1.30 17.06 3.20
C VAL A 161 -0.11 17.81 3.78
N ASN A 162 -0.28 18.27 5.03
CA ASN A 162 0.77 18.91 5.80
C ASN A 162 1.88 17.87 6.05
N LEU A 163 2.92 17.83 5.20
CA LEU A 163 4.05 16.89 5.31
C LEU A 163 5.04 17.26 6.42
N LYS A 164 4.65 18.14 7.34
CA LYS A 164 5.40 18.43 8.57
C LYS A 164 4.97 17.47 9.68
N GLY A 165 5.38 16.22 9.52
CA GLY A 165 5.17 15.13 10.47
C GLY A 165 6.14 13.97 10.19
N PRO A 166 6.25 12.96 11.06
CA PRO A 166 7.20 11.85 10.88
C PRO A 166 7.00 11.22 9.50
N ALA A 167 8.10 10.77 8.88
CA ALA A 167 8.19 10.14 7.55
C ALA A 167 6.84 9.57 7.06
N PHE A 168 6.34 10.09 5.93
CA PHE A 168 5.12 9.68 5.24
C PHE A 168 4.77 8.19 5.49
N ASP A 169 3.57 7.94 6.02
CA ASP A 169 3.04 6.61 6.26
C ASP A 169 2.22 6.15 5.04
N PRO A 170 2.73 5.18 4.25
CA PRO A 170 2.02 4.72 3.06
C PRO A 170 0.65 4.09 3.35
N CYS A 171 0.42 3.58 4.56
CA CYS A 171 -0.86 2.98 4.95
C CYS A 171 -2.00 4.02 5.04
N THR A 172 -1.69 5.32 4.94
CA THR A 172 -2.69 6.39 4.85
C THR A 172 -3.29 6.55 3.45
N LEU A 173 -2.64 6.00 2.42
CA LEU A 173 -3.16 6.06 1.05
C LEU A 173 -4.34 5.09 0.87
N GLN A 174 -5.36 5.54 0.14
CA GLN A 174 -6.43 4.67 -0.34
C GLN A 174 -5.84 3.54 -1.20
N GLY A 175 -6.36 2.32 -1.10
CA GLY A 175 -5.79 1.12 -1.72
C GLY A 175 -4.61 0.51 -0.96
N VAL A 176 -3.68 1.31 -0.43
CA VAL A 176 -2.57 0.81 0.43
C VAL A 176 -3.08 0.41 1.81
N LYS A 177 -4.01 1.19 2.37
CA LYS A 177 -4.65 0.91 3.67
C LYS A 177 -5.21 -0.51 3.76
N GLU A 178 -5.95 -0.95 2.74
CA GLU A 178 -6.56 -2.29 2.68
C GLU A 178 -5.49 -3.40 2.74
N VAL A 179 -4.39 -3.21 2.02
CA VAL A 179 -3.25 -4.13 2.04
C VAL A 179 -2.57 -4.12 3.42
N CYS A 180 -2.40 -2.95 4.05
CA CYS A 180 -1.83 -2.87 5.39
C CYS A 180 -2.70 -3.58 6.44
N GLU A 181 -4.02 -3.40 6.39
CA GLU A 181 -4.97 -4.08 7.28
C GLU A 181 -4.92 -5.60 7.10
N LEU A 182 -4.89 -6.08 5.86
CA LEU A 182 -4.72 -7.50 5.51
C LEU A 182 -3.43 -8.07 6.10
N PHE A 183 -2.30 -7.42 5.84
CA PHE A 183 -0.99 -7.88 6.32
C PHE A 183 -0.91 -7.86 7.84
N ASN A 184 -1.48 -6.86 8.49
CA ASN A 184 -1.48 -6.76 9.94
C ASN A 184 -2.32 -7.88 10.57
N LYS A 185 -3.49 -8.18 10.01
CA LYS A 185 -4.32 -9.31 10.46
C LYS A 185 -3.54 -10.63 10.37
N VAL A 186 -2.89 -10.88 9.24
CA VAL A 186 -2.33 -12.21 8.93
C VAL A 186 -0.90 -12.42 9.45
N PHE A 187 -0.01 -11.43 9.28
CA PHE A 187 1.42 -11.60 9.54
C PHE A 187 1.90 -10.95 10.84
N THR A 188 1.14 -10.01 11.41
CA THR A 188 1.45 -9.41 12.71
C THR A 188 0.66 -10.08 13.83
N ASN A 189 -0.65 -10.27 13.62
CA ASN A 189 -1.54 -10.81 14.64
C ASN A 189 -1.75 -12.34 14.53
N ASP A 190 -1.17 -12.98 13.51
CA ASP A 190 -1.27 -14.42 13.25
C ASP A 190 -2.72 -14.94 13.20
N LEU A 191 -3.63 -14.11 12.68
CA LEU A 191 -5.04 -14.44 12.49
C LEU A 191 -5.35 -14.84 11.04
N PRO A 192 -6.26 -15.78 10.82
CA PRO A 192 -6.76 -16.12 9.49
C PRO A 192 -7.35 -14.90 8.78
N LEU A 193 -7.19 -14.84 7.45
CA LEU A 193 -7.77 -13.78 6.65
C LEU A 193 -9.31 -13.74 6.78
N ILE A 194 -9.95 -14.91 6.69
CA ILE A 194 -11.40 -15.07 6.85
C ILE A 194 -11.65 -15.88 8.12
N ASP A 195 -12.35 -15.25 9.04
CA ASP A 195 -12.75 -15.77 10.36
C ASP A 195 -13.90 -14.86 10.80
N LEU A 196 -15.11 -15.42 10.79
CA LEU A 196 -16.37 -14.69 10.92
C LEU A 196 -16.87 -14.66 12.37
N ASP A 197 -16.55 -15.67 13.17
CA ASP A 197 -16.92 -15.74 14.59
C ASP A 197 -15.78 -15.37 15.56
N ASN A 198 -14.60 -15.08 15.02
CA ASN A 198 -13.42 -14.63 15.74
C ASN A 198 -12.93 -15.66 16.77
N ASP A 199 -12.99 -16.94 16.41
CA ASP A 199 -12.43 -18.07 17.16
C ASP A 199 -10.99 -18.40 16.79
N THR A 200 -10.42 -17.68 15.80
CA THR A 200 -9.07 -17.80 15.24
C THR A 200 -8.83 -19.00 14.31
N TYR A 201 -9.88 -19.71 13.93
CA TYR A 201 -9.92 -20.73 12.90
C TYR A 201 -10.61 -20.18 11.65
N SER A 202 -10.55 -20.94 10.56
CA SER A 202 -11.18 -20.55 9.31
C SER A 202 -11.85 -21.75 8.69
N ALA A 203 -13.03 -21.56 8.09
CA ALA A 203 -13.68 -22.65 7.37
C ALA A 203 -13.28 -22.69 5.89
N SER A 204 -12.94 -21.54 5.30
CA SER A 204 -13.02 -21.33 3.84
C SER A 204 -11.70 -21.05 3.14
N VAL A 205 -10.64 -20.62 3.85
CA VAL A 205 -9.33 -20.34 3.24
C VAL A 205 -8.26 -21.30 3.72
N GLU A 206 -7.45 -21.83 2.81
CA GLU A 206 -6.30 -22.68 3.15
C GLU A 206 -5.07 -21.83 3.52
N SER A 207 -4.79 -20.82 2.71
CA SER A 207 -3.66 -19.89 2.88
C SER A 207 -3.95 -18.79 3.91
N TRP A 208 -3.04 -17.81 4.03
CA TRP A 208 -3.20 -16.63 4.90
C TRP A 208 -3.68 -16.97 6.33
N ARG A 209 -2.93 -17.85 7.01
CA ARG A 209 -3.21 -18.35 8.37
C ARG A 209 -4.52 -19.15 8.53
N GLY A 210 -5.13 -19.59 7.43
CA GLY A 210 -6.33 -20.44 7.42
C GLY A 210 -6.05 -21.93 7.68
N THR A 211 -6.80 -22.80 7.00
CA THR A 211 -6.86 -24.26 7.28
C THR A 211 -5.57 -25.04 7.00
N SER A 212 -4.58 -24.46 6.30
CA SER A 212 -3.25 -25.06 6.20
C SER A 212 -2.40 -24.84 7.46
N TRP A 213 -2.81 -23.92 8.34
CA TRP A 213 -2.10 -23.58 9.58
C TRP A 213 -2.77 -24.18 10.82
N ARG A 214 -4.10 -24.28 10.81
CA ARG A 214 -4.92 -24.82 11.90
C ARG A 214 -5.97 -25.77 11.34
N GLY A 215 -6.58 -26.60 12.18
CA GLY A 215 -7.69 -27.46 11.74
C GLY A 215 -8.80 -26.63 11.09
N ARG A 216 -9.47 -27.18 10.07
CA ARG A 216 -10.60 -26.49 9.43
C ARG A 216 -11.73 -26.31 10.42
N ASP A 217 -12.25 -25.09 10.47
CA ASP A 217 -13.47 -24.78 11.20
C ASP A 217 -14.69 -25.37 10.47
N CYS A 218 -15.53 -26.07 11.22
CA CYS A 218 -16.75 -26.68 10.71
C CYS A 218 -17.96 -25.72 10.75
N ASP A 219 -17.92 -24.67 11.58
CA ASP A 219 -19.03 -23.74 11.79
C ASP A 219 -18.53 -22.32 12.12
N ASP A 220 -18.10 -21.61 11.06
CA ASP A 220 -17.53 -20.24 11.07
C ASP A 220 -18.58 -19.16 11.37
N ILE A 221 -19.60 -19.47 12.18
CA ILE A 221 -20.55 -18.49 12.74
C ILE A 221 -20.74 -18.72 14.24
N ASN A 222 -20.03 -19.68 14.83
CA ASN A 222 -20.20 -20.12 16.20
C ASN A 222 -18.85 -20.39 16.83
N GLN A 223 -18.40 -19.39 17.60
CA GLN A 223 -17.08 -19.35 18.24
C GLN A 223 -16.75 -20.53 19.17
N LEU A 224 -17.74 -21.37 19.51
CA LEU A 224 -17.56 -22.56 20.33
C LEU A 224 -17.31 -23.84 19.52
N SER A 225 -17.49 -23.80 18.20
CA SER A 225 -17.51 -24.97 17.32
C SER A 225 -16.24 -25.05 16.49
N HIS A 226 -15.11 -25.35 17.14
CA HIS A 226 -13.82 -25.37 16.48
C HIS A 226 -12.97 -26.58 16.86
N PRO A 227 -11.93 -26.91 16.07
CA PRO A 227 -11.01 -27.99 16.41
C PRO A 227 -10.41 -27.81 17.82
N GLY A 228 -10.49 -28.87 18.62
CA GLY A 228 -10.00 -28.88 20.01
C GLY A 228 -10.96 -28.30 21.04
N ALA A 229 -12.14 -27.78 20.64
CA ALA A 229 -13.20 -27.43 21.57
C ALA A 229 -13.71 -28.67 22.34
N LYS A 230 -14.23 -28.46 23.56
CA LYS A 230 -14.89 -29.53 24.30
C LYS A 230 -16.26 -29.80 23.67
N SER A 231 -16.58 -31.07 23.50
CA SER A 231 -17.90 -31.48 23.00
C SER A 231 -19.02 -30.89 23.85
N LYS A 232 -20.07 -30.37 23.21
CA LYS A 232 -21.24 -29.84 23.88
C LYS A 232 -22.31 -30.92 23.92
N ASP A 233 -22.62 -31.43 25.11
CA ASP A 233 -23.56 -32.55 25.30
C ASP A 233 -23.24 -33.74 24.38
N TRP A 234 -21.97 -34.16 24.37
CA TRP A 234 -21.46 -35.24 23.51
C TRP A 234 -21.72 -35.04 22.00
N ASP A 235 -21.84 -33.78 21.57
CA ASP A 235 -22.13 -33.36 20.19
C ASP A 235 -23.43 -33.96 19.66
N VAL A 236 -24.41 -34.15 20.54
CA VAL A 236 -25.77 -34.55 20.16
C VAL A 236 -26.44 -33.40 19.40
N VAL A 237 -26.75 -33.64 18.13
CA VAL A 237 -27.51 -32.71 17.28
C VAL A 237 -29.00 -33.00 17.49
N LEU A 238 -29.74 -32.04 18.04
CA LEU A 238 -31.20 -32.10 18.22
C LEU A 238 -31.96 -31.78 16.93
#